data_AF-A0A2Z6CRF6-F1
#
_entry.id   AF-A0A2Z6CRF6-F1
#
_cell.length_a   1.000
_cell.length_b   1.000
_cell.length_c   1.000
_cell.angle_alpha   90.00
_cell.angle_beta   90.00
_cell.angle_gamma   90.00
#
_symmetry.space_group_name_H-M   'P 1'
#
loop_
_entity.id
_entity.type
_entity.pdbx_description
1 polymer ?
#
loop_
_entity_poly.entity_id
_entity_poly.type
_entity_poly.pdbx_seq_one_letter_code
_entity_poly.pdbx_strand_id
1 'polypeptide(L)'
;MATLNRVLFIQDTVLKQEPVQSNQLPSTKQQSIPLGTLLVLKSYELPINNSDHYKLFLEDIQFKGFSSNWFAFGKHAKIIQDEITPVTSISAIATKQQAKDNVKVTVDRQSVGNQTGFLKLVFNAETIIKRQPVDSKVLNDPSKQIIPAGTELILSTDKPDTNNSVKFSIQDNHLKFNLKDIEFKGFSKDWYVFTQHVGIQRVD
;
A
#
# COMPACT_ATOMS: atom_id res chain seq x y z
N MET A 1 -11.57 6.02 20.04
CA MET A 1 -11.71 6.74 18.75
C MET A 1 -12.61 5.88 17.85
N ALA A 2 -12.93 6.31 16.62
CA ALA A 2 -13.70 5.45 15.71
C ALA A 2 -12.79 4.36 15.13
N THR A 3 -13.21 3.10 15.19
CA THR A 3 -12.53 1.97 14.55
C THR A 3 -12.77 2.00 13.04
N LEU A 4 -11.77 1.66 12.24
CA LEU A 4 -11.91 1.54 10.78
C LEU A 4 -12.17 0.09 10.38
N ASN A 5 -13.00 -0.11 9.36
CA ASN A 5 -13.08 -1.39 8.66
C ASN A 5 -11.92 -1.47 7.68
N ARG A 6 -11.10 -2.52 7.77
CA ARG A 6 -9.97 -2.74 6.87
C ARG A 6 -9.96 -4.20 6.40
N VAL A 7 -9.40 -4.43 5.22
CA VAL A 7 -9.16 -5.78 4.69
C VAL A 7 -7.66 -6.07 4.71
N LEU A 8 -7.28 -7.06 5.51
CA LEU A 8 -5.92 -7.61 5.53
C LEU A 8 -5.85 -8.77 4.54
N PHE A 9 -4.86 -8.76 3.66
CA PHE A 9 -4.56 -9.87 2.77
C PHE A 9 -3.52 -10.79 3.40
N ILE A 10 -3.92 -12.02 3.72
CA ILE A 10 -3.09 -13.02 4.40
C ILE A 10 -2.44 -14.01 3.44
N GLN A 11 -2.58 -13.77 2.13
CA GLN A 11 -1.92 -14.48 1.05
C GLN A 11 -1.89 -13.58 -0.19
N ASP A 12 -0.85 -13.73 -1.03
CA ASP A 12 -0.83 -13.12 -2.35
C ASP A 12 -2.10 -13.52 -3.12
N THR A 13 -2.82 -12.53 -3.66
CA THR A 13 -4.13 -12.77 -4.28
C THR A 13 -4.39 -11.78 -5.41
N VAL A 14 -5.52 -11.97 -6.10
CA VAL A 14 -6.01 -11.07 -7.14
C VAL A 14 -7.41 -10.62 -6.77
N LEU A 15 -7.58 -9.30 -6.60
CA LEU A 15 -8.89 -8.68 -6.58
C LEU A 15 -9.46 -8.63 -7.99
N LYS A 16 -10.76 -8.85 -8.10
CA LYS A 16 -11.47 -8.95 -9.38
C LYS A 16 -12.68 -8.03 -9.37
N GLN A 17 -13.06 -7.47 -10.51
CA GLN A 17 -14.31 -6.69 -10.59
C GLN A 17 -15.56 -7.57 -10.76
N GLU A 18 -15.37 -8.87 -10.98
CA GLU A 18 -16.43 -9.87 -11.11
C GLU A 18 -16.02 -11.17 -10.39
N PRO A 19 -16.96 -11.91 -9.77
CA PRO A 19 -16.66 -13.14 -9.02
C PRO A 19 -16.48 -14.37 -9.95
N VAL A 20 -15.70 -14.21 -11.03
CA VAL A 20 -15.31 -15.28 -11.95
C VAL A 20 -13.84 -15.63 -11.79
N GLN A 21 -13.30 -16.59 -12.55
CA GLN A 21 -11.87 -16.89 -12.49
C GLN A 21 -11.05 -15.71 -13.01
N SER A 22 -9.93 -15.37 -12.36
CA SER A 22 -9.14 -14.18 -12.72
C SER A 22 -8.65 -14.23 -14.16
N ASN A 23 -8.23 -15.40 -14.64
CA ASN A 23 -7.77 -15.62 -16.01
C ASN A 23 -8.84 -15.41 -17.10
N GLN A 24 -10.12 -15.30 -16.72
CA GLN A 24 -11.22 -14.98 -17.63
C GLN A 24 -11.46 -13.48 -17.75
N LEU A 25 -10.86 -12.67 -16.86
CA LEU A 25 -11.01 -11.23 -16.86
C LEU A 25 -9.87 -10.54 -17.60
N PRO A 26 -10.13 -9.41 -18.29
CA PRO A 26 -9.06 -8.57 -18.80
C PRO A 26 -8.24 -7.99 -17.63
N SER A 27 -6.98 -7.66 -17.87
CA SER A 27 -6.07 -7.14 -16.84
C SER A 27 -6.58 -5.86 -16.17
N THR A 28 -7.37 -5.03 -16.86
CA THR A 28 -8.00 -3.81 -16.31
C THR A 28 -9.09 -4.08 -15.28
N LYS A 29 -9.56 -5.32 -15.17
CA LYS A 29 -10.55 -5.79 -14.18
C LYS A 29 -9.92 -6.63 -13.07
N GLN A 30 -8.60 -6.68 -13.01
CA GLN A 30 -7.82 -7.44 -12.04
C GLN A 30 -6.90 -6.49 -11.28
N GLN A 31 -6.61 -6.80 -10.02
CA GLN A 31 -5.56 -6.13 -9.26
C GLN A 31 -4.84 -7.16 -8.39
N SER A 32 -3.55 -7.38 -8.64
CA SER A 32 -2.71 -8.19 -7.77
C SER A 32 -2.54 -7.48 -6.43
N ILE A 33 -2.69 -8.22 -5.34
CA ILE A 33 -2.51 -7.74 -3.98
C ILE A 33 -1.53 -8.67 -3.26
N PRO A 34 -0.36 -8.18 -2.85
CA PRO A 34 0.57 -8.95 -2.05
C PRO A 34 0.02 -9.25 -0.64
N LEU A 35 0.46 -10.36 -0.07
CA LEU A 35 0.42 -10.68 1.35
C LEU A 35 0.85 -9.48 2.20
N GLY A 36 0.16 -9.25 3.30
CA GLY A 36 0.45 -8.19 4.27
C GLY A 36 -0.09 -6.82 3.87
N THR A 37 -0.69 -6.68 2.68
CA THR A 37 -1.40 -5.45 2.31
C THR A 37 -2.62 -5.25 3.21
N LEU A 38 -2.84 -4.02 3.67
CA LEU A 38 -4.00 -3.64 4.46
C LEU A 38 -4.68 -2.43 3.83
N LEU A 39 -5.93 -2.58 3.40
CA LEU A 39 -6.67 -1.50 2.74
C LEU A 39 -7.88 -1.08 3.56
N VAL A 40 -8.15 0.23 3.59
CA VAL A 40 -9.31 0.80 4.28
C VAL A 40 -10.56 0.62 3.43
N LEU A 41 -11.65 0.20 4.08
CA LEU A 41 -12.94 -0.08 3.45
C LEU A 41 -13.93 1.01 3.80
N LYS A 42 -14.64 1.49 2.78
CA LYS A 42 -15.88 2.23 2.94
C LYS A 42 -17.00 1.33 3.46
N SER A 43 -17.11 0.15 2.85
CA SER A 43 -18.05 -0.91 3.23
C SER A 43 -17.63 -2.25 2.62
N TYR A 44 -18.27 -3.33 3.03
CA TYR A 44 -18.09 -4.66 2.46
C TYR A 44 -19.36 -5.50 2.60
N GLU A 45 -19.50 -6.51 1.75
CA GLU A 45 -20.49 -7.56 1.86
C GLU A 45 -19.78 -8.89 2.15
N LEU A 46 -20.28 -9.63 3.14
CA LEU A 46 -19.79 -10.96 3.46
C LEU A 46 -20.17 -11.97 2.36
N PRO A 47 -19.40 -13.06 2.18
CA PRO A 47 -19.80 -14.11 1.26
C PRO A 47 -21.15 -14.73 1.70
N ILE A 48 -22.15 -14.66 0.83
CA ILE A 48 -23.48 -15.25 1.02
C ILE A 48 -23.81 -16.19 -0.16
N ASN A 49 -24.72 -17.15 0.05
CA ASN A 49 -25.32 -17.98 -1.00
C ASN A 49 -24.31 -18.61 -1.98
N ASN A 50 -23.40 -19.45 -1.46
CA ASN A 50 -22.35 -20.15 -2.23
C ASN A 50 -21.26 -19.25 -2.85
N SER A 51 -21.29 -17.93 -2.63
CA SER A 51 -20.11 -17.09 -2.89
C SER A 51 -19.05 -17.36 -1.84
N ASP A 52 -17.81 -17.50 -2.27
CA ASP A 52 -16.60 -17.59 -1.46
C ASP A 52 -15.81 -16.27 -1.48
N HIS A 53 -16.39 -15.19 -2.02
CA HIS A 53 -15.75 -13.87 -2.12
C HIS A 53 -16.42 -12.83 -1.24
N TYR A 54 -15.60 -12.01 -0.58
CA TYR A 54 -16.01 -10.70 -0.08
C TYR A 54 -16.23 -9.76 -1.26
N LYS A 55 -17.26 -8.93 -1.20
CA LYS A 55 -17.38 -7.75 -2.06
C LYS A 55 -16.94 -6.53 -1.27
N LEU A 56 -15.98 -5.81 -1.80
CA LEU A 56 -15.25 -4.73 -1.13
C LEU A 56 -15.53 -3.41 -1.84
N PHE A 57 -15.81 -2.39 -1.04
CA PHE A 57 -15.86 -1.00 -1.47
C PHE A 57 -14.73 -0.28 -0.74
N LEU A 58 -13.65 0.03 -1.46
CA LEU A 58 -12.47 0.67 -0.89
C LEU A 58 -12.74 2.15 -0.65
N GLU A 59 -12.20 2.71 0.43
CA GLU A 59 -12.26 4.14 0.69
C GLU A 59 -11.22 4.86 -0.17
N ASP A 60 -11.65 5.76 -1.05
CA ASP A 60 -10.86 6.64 -1.92
C ASP A 60 -9.73 6.03 -2.77
N ILE A 61 -9.57 4.71 -2.78
CA ILE A 61 -8.56 3.99 -3.55
C ILE A 61 -9.05 3.69 -4.97
N GLN A 62 -8.24 4.04 -5.97
CA GLN A 62 -8.46 3.69 -7.37
C GLN A 62 -7.29 2.89 -7.93
N PHE A 63 -7.54 1.61 -8.20
CA PHE A 63 -6.60 0.78 -8.97
C PHE A 63 -6.70 1.08 -10.47
N LYS A 64 -6.21 0.17 -11.32
CA LYS A 64 -6.48 0.23 -12.76
C LYS A 64 -7.96 0.00 -13.08
N GLY A 65 -8.42 0.59 -14.18
CA GLY A 65 -9.81 0.52 -14.63
C GLY A 65 -10.71 1.61 -14.02
N PHE A 66 -12.03 1.43 -14.12
CA PHE A 66 -13.03 2.45 -13.76
C PHE A 66 -13.99 2.02 -12.64
N SER A 67 -13.93 0.76 -12.18
CA SER A 67 -14.84 0.27 -11.13
C SER A 67 -14.24 0.49 -9.75
N SER A 68 -15.09 0.88 -8.81
CA SER A 68 -14.77 1.00 -7.38
C SER A 68 -15.03 -0.28 -6.59
N ASN A 69 -15.69 -1.28 -7.18
CA ASN A 69 -16.11 -2.49 -6.48
C ASN A 69 -15.19 -3.65 -6.84
N TRP A 70 -14.73 -4.36 -5.80
CA TRP A 70 -13.75 -5.44 -5.93
C TRP A 70 -14.22 -6.69 -5.19
N PHE A 71 -13.87 -7.85 -5.70
CA PHE A 71 -14.12 -9.15 -5.09
C PHE A 71 -12.80 -9.74 -4.61
N ALA A 72 -12.72 -10.10 -3.33
CA ALA A 72 -11.59 -10.77 -2.72
C ALA A 72 -11.97 -12.19 -2.32
N PHE A 73 -11.15 -13.18 -2.68
CA PHE A 73 -11.40 -14.56 -2.25
C PHE A 73 -11.24 -14.68 -0.73
N GLY A 74 -12.27 -15.19 -0.07
CA GLY A 74 -12.43 -15.13 1.38
C GLY A 74 -11.36 -15.88 2.16
N LYS A 75 -10.72 -16.89 1.57
CA LYS A 75 -9.61 -17.61 2.23
C LYS A 75 -8.28 -16.84 2.22
N HIS A 76 -8.16 -15.80 1.40
CA HIS A 76 -6.94 -14.99 1.28
C HIS A 76 -7.04 -13.63 1.99
N ALA A 77 -8.20 -13.30 2.56
CA ALA A 77 -8.48 -12.00 3.12
C ALA A 77 -9.22 -12.11 4.46
N LYS A 78 -8.96 -11.15 5.36
CA LYS A 78 -9.64 -11.02 6.64
C LYS A 78 -10.12 -9.59 6.82
N ILE A 79 -11.37 -9.42 7.21
CA ILE A 79 -11.86 -8.11 7.67
C ILE A 79 -11.40 -7.91 9.11
N ILE A 80 -10.77 -6.76 9.36
CA ILE A 80 -10.38 -6.31 10.70
C ILE A 80 -11.09 -5.01 11.02
N GLN A 81 -11.41 -4.82 12.30
CA GLN A 81 -12.00 -3.61 12.82
C GLN A 81 -11.20 -3.14 14.03
N ASP A 82 -10.39 -2.12 13.83
CA ASP A 82 -9.42 -1.67 14.81
C ASP A 82 -9.08 -0.19 14.63
N GLU A 83 -8.39 0.37 15.62
CA GLU A 83 -7.86 1.72 15.56
C GLU A 83 -6.54 1.74 14.77
N ILE A 84 -6.25 2.87 14.12
CA ILE A 84 -4.94 3.08 13.50
C ILE A 84 -3.90 3.15 14.62
N THR A 85 -2.85 2.35 14.50
CA THR A 85 -1.65 2.47 15.35
C THR A 85 -0.58 3.22 14.57
N PRO A 86 -0.33 4.52 14.84
CA PRO A 86 0.67 5.27 14.10
C PRO A 86 2.08 4.74 14.35
N VAL A 87 2.91 4.82 13.33
CA VAL A 87 4.32 4.42 13.39
C VAL A 87 5.23 5.65 13.30
N THR A 88 6.51 5.49 13.66
CA THR A 88 7.48 6.60 13.55
C THR A 88 7.55 7.08 12.10
N SER A 89 7.33 8.38 11.89
CA SER A 89 7.31 8.95 10.54
C SER A 89 8.70 8.96 9.91
N ILE A 90 8.74 8.96 8.58
CA ILE A 90 9.99 9.07 7.82
C ILE A 90 10.72 10.38 8.13
N SER A 91 9.98 11.48 8.31
CA SER A 91 10.56 12.76 8.71
C SER A 91 11.30 12.66 10.06
N ALA A 92 10.73 11.95 11.04
CA ALA A 92 11.34 11.76 12.35
C ALA A 92 12.57 10.85 12.28
N ILE A 93 12.57 9.83 11.42
CA ILE A 93 13.74 8.98 11.18
C ILE A 93 14.86 9.78 10.52
N ALA A 94 14.55 10.56 9.47
CA ALA A 94 15.51 11.38 8.75
C ALA A 94 16.23 12.37 9.67
N THR A 95 15.49 13.03 10.57
CA THR A 95 16.07 13.93 11.59
C THR A 95 17.08 13.21 12.49
N LYS A 96 16.75 11.99 12.97
CA LYS A 96 17.66 11.20 13.82
C LYS A 96 18.93 10.76 13.08
N GLN A 97 18.83 10.59 11.75
CA GLN A 97 19.95 10.22 10.89
C GLN A 97 20.72 11.43 10.35
N GLN A 98 20.30 12.66 10.69
CA GLN A 98 20.85 13.90 10.14
C GLN A 98 20.84 13.93 8.59
N ALA A 99 19.91 13.22 7.97
CA ALA A 99 19.83 13.05 6.53
C ALA A 99 18.75 13.97 5.94
N LYS A 100 19.05 14.59 4.78
CA LYS A 100 18.13 15.50 4.08
C LYS A 100 17.49 14.86 2.84
N ASP A 101 18.27 14.07 2.10
CA ASP A 101 17.86 13.56 0.78
C ASP A 101 17.62 12.04 0.76
N ASN A 102 17.77 11.37 1.91
CA ASN A 102 17.53 9.95 2.02
C ASN A 102 17.23 9.52 3.46
N VAL A 103 16.65 8.35 3.60
CA VAL A 103 16.51 7.64 4.87
C VAL A 103 16.98 6.21 4.72
N LYS A 104 17.65 5.68 5.74
CA LYS A 104 18.03 4.27 5.82
C LYS A 104 17.11 3.54 6.78
N VAL A 105 16.53 2.44 6.35
CA VAL A 105 15.74 1.54 7.19
C VAL A 105 16.57 0.29 7.46
N THR A 106 16.94 0.09 8.72
CA THR A 106 17.67 -1.12 9.14
C THR A 106 16.74 -2.32 9.08
N VAL A 107 17.22 -3.40 8.48
CA VAL A 107 16.52 -4.67 8.33
C VAL A 107 17.52 -5.80 8.51
N ASP A 108 17.16 -6.81 9.30
CA ASP A 108 18.03 -7.96 9.44
C ASP A 108 18.08 -8.76 8.13
N ARG A 109 19.22 -8.69 7.44
CA ARG A 109 19.45 -9.34 6.15
C ARG A 109 19.38 -10.86 6.23
N GLN A 110 19.73 -11.46 7.37
CA GLN A 110 19.71 -12.92 7.52
C GLN A 110 18.26 -13.45 7.53
N SER A 111 17.34 -12.73 8.15
CA SER A 111 15.92 -13.10 8.17
C SER A 111 15.13 -12.71 6.92
N VAL A 112 15.65 -11.82 6.06
CA VAL A 112 15.01 -11.45 4.78
C VAL A 112 15.40 -12.41 3.64
N GLY A 113 16.62 -12.98 3.70
CA GLY A 113 17.12 -13.89 2.67
C GLY A 113 17.09 -13.26 1.27
N ASN A 114 16.38 -13.89 0.33
CA ASN A 114 16.18 -13.40 -1.04
C ASN A 114 14.79 -12.78 -1.29
N GLN A 115 14.00 -12.57 -0.25
CA GLN A 115 12.62 -12.10 -0.39
C GLN A 115 12.57 -10.64 -0.86
N THR A 116 11.55 -10.33 -1.64
CA THR A 116 11.13 -8.96 -1.98
C THR A 116 9.77 -8.68 -1.37
N GLY A 117 9.47 -7.42 -1.07
CA GLY A 117 8.22 -7.06 -0.37
C GLY A 117 8.23 -7.40 1.11
N PHE A 118 9.39 -7.33 1.76
CA PHE A 118 9.56 -7.53 3.21
C PHE A 118 9.39 -6.22 4.01
N LEU A 119 9.16 -5.10 3.32
CA LEU A 119 8.84 -3.80 3.92
C LEU A 119 7.46 -3.33 3.45
N LYS A 120 6.74 -2.69 4.36
CA LYS A 120 5.47 -2.02 4.10
C LYS A 120 5.55 -0.53 4.46
N LEU A 121 4.85 0.28 3.68
CA LEU A 121 4.62 1.69 3.94
C LEU A 121 3.31 1.82 4.71
N VAL A 122 3.37 2.42 5.89
CA VAL A 122 2.21 2.60 6.78
C VAL A 122 1.78 4.06 6.73
N PHE A 123 0.52 4.30 6.38
CA PHE A 123 -0.06 5.64 6.28
C PHE A 123 -0.68 6.06 7.62
N ASN A 124 0.03 6.91 8.36
CA ASN A 124 -0.40 7.43 9.66
C ASN A 124 -1.54 8.46 9.55
N ALA A 125 -1.64 9.11 8.39
CA ALA A 125 -2.64 10.12 8.08
C ALA A 125 -3.12 9.96 6.63
N GLU A 126 -4.34 10.41 6.35
CA GLU A 126 -4.82 10.49 4.98
C GLU A 126 -3.94 11.44 4.18
N THR A 127 -3.59 11.05 2.97
CA THR A 127 -2.72 11.87 2.13
C THR A 127 -2.87 11.58 0.65
N ILE A 128 -2.23 12.40 -0.17
CA ILE A 128 -2.17 12.20 -1.61
C ILE A 128 -0.76 11.72 -1.95
N ILE A 129 -0.67 10.52 -2.54
CA ILE A 129 0.54 10.09 -3.23
C ILE A 129 0.54 10.69 -4.64
N LYS A 130 1.72 11.07 -5.11
CA LYS A 130 1.89 11.86 -6.34
C LYS A 130 2.98 11.28 -7.21
N ARG A 131 2.90 11.50 -8.53
CA ARG A 131 3.96 11.10 -9.48
C ARG A 131 5.19 12.02 -9.44
N GLN A 132 5.03 13.20 -8.84
CA GLN A 132 6.09 14.20 -8.69
C GLN A 132 5.93 14.90 -7.34
N PRO A 133 7.02 15.29 -6.65
CA PRO A 133 6.97 15.90 -5.32
C PRO A 133 6.66 17.41 -5.37
N VAL A 134 5.60 17.78 -6.11
CA VAL A 134 5.11 19.16 -6.24
C VAL A 134 3.74 19.30 -5.58
N ASP A 135 3.18 20.52 -5.57
CA ASP A 135 1.81 20.73 -5.12
C ASP A 135 0.84 19.85 -5.94
N SER A 136 -0.05 19.11 -5.26
CA SER A 136 -1.09 18.30 -5.92
C SER A 136 -2.01 19.13 -6.82
N LYS A 137 -2.15 20.43 -6.59
CA LYS A 137 -3.01 21.30 -7.40
C LYS A 137 -2.53 21.45 -8.84
N VAL A 138 -1.23 21.29 -9.08
CA VAL A 138 -0.66 21.41 -10.45
C VAL A 138 -0.60 20.07 -11.19
N LEU A 139 -0.91 18.96 -10.52
CA LEU A 139 -0.89 17.63 -11.11
C LEU A 139 -2.26 17.25 -11.67
N ASN A 140 -2.26 16.53 -12.79
CA ASN A 140 -3.46 15.90 -13.33
C ASN A 140 -3.92 14.71 -12.45
N ASP A 141 -5.16 14.28 -12.65
CA ASP A 141 -5.79 13.22 -11.85
C ASP A 141 -5.07 11.86 -11.91
N PRO A 142 -4.63 11.36 -13.08
CA PRO A 142 -3.83 10.14 -13.15
C PRO A 142 -2.54 10.21 -12.32
N SER A 143 -2.02 11.42 -12.09
CA SER A 143 -0.78 11.64 -11.35
C SER A 143 -0.94 11.74 -9.83
N LYS A 144 -2.15 11.51 -9.32
CA LYS A 144 -2.49 11.62 -7.90
C LYS A 144 -3.38 10.46 -7.45
N GLN A 145 -3.19 10.03 -6.21
CA GLN A 145 -4.08 9.07 -5.57
C GLN A 145 -4.22 9.42 -4.09
N ILE A 146 -5.46 9.55 -3.62
CA ILE A 146 -5.75 9.69 -2.18
C ILE A 146 -5.54 8.34 -1.52
N ILE A 147 -4.89 8.31 -0.37
CA ILE A 147 -4.68 7.12 0.43
C ILE A 147 -5.23 7.39 1.83
N PRO A 148 -6.26 6.67 2.29
CA PRO A 148 -6.81 6.82 3.62
C PRO A 148 -5.79 6.44 4.70
N ALA A 149 -5.89 7.10 5.86
CA ALA A 149 -5.12 6.74 7.05
C ALA A 149 -5.40 5.29 7.47
N GLY A 150 -4.37 4.56 7.90
CA GLY A 150 -4.47 3.14 8.26
C GLY A 150 -4.30 2.17 7.09
N THR A 151 -4.06 2.66 5.87
CA THR A 151 -3.62 1.84 4.74
C THR A 151 -2.18 1.38 4.95
N GLU A 152 -1.86 0.14 4.60
CA GLU A 152 -0.51 -0.41 4.59
C GLU A 152 -0.23 -1.07 3.24
N LEU A 153 0.83 -0.62 2.56
CA LEU A 153 1.16 -1.06 1.20
C LEU A 153 2.54 -1.70 1.14
N ILE A 154 2.64 -2.85 0.48
CA ILE A 154 3.91 -3.55 0.35
C ILE A 154 4.82 -2.84 -0.65
N LEU A 155 6.05 -2.57 -0.22
CA LEU A 155 7.04 -1.85 -1.00
C LEU A 155 7.83 -2.80 -1.89
N SER A 156 8.03 -2.43 -3.14
CA SER A 156 9.07 -3.00 -3.99
C SER A 156 10.39 -2.32 -3.66
N THR A 157 11.28 -3.05 -2.99
CA THR A 157 12.57 -2.53 -2.51
C THR A 157 13.72 -3.37 -3.02
N ASP A 158 14.89 -2.75 -3.10
CA ASP A 158 16.14 -3.47 -3.30
C ASP A 158 16.48 -4.32 -2.07
N LYS A 159 17.37 -5.29 -2.26
CA LYS A 159 17.90 -6.07 -1.14
C LYS A 159 18.65 -5.16 -0.16
N PRO A 160 18.69 -5.52 1.14
CA PRO A 160 19.48 -4.79 2.11
C PRO A 160 20.96 -4.70 1.69
N ASP A 161 21.58 -3.56 1.91
CA ASP A 161 22.99 -3.33 1.63
C ASP A 161 23.89 -4.16 2.57
N THR A 162 25.21 -3.98 2.47
CA THR A 162 26.18 -4.66 3.36
C THR A 162 26.07 -4.24 4.82
N ASN A 163 25.36 -3.15 5.11
CA ASN A 163 25.10 -2.63 6.45
C ASN A 163 23.68 -2.96 6.91
N ASN A 164 23.05 -3.98 6.34
CA ASN A 164 21.71 -4.42 6.72
C ASN A 164 20.68 -3.28 6.62
N SER A 165 20.78 -2.45 5.58
CA SER A 165 19.92 -1.28 5.41
C SER A 165 19.32 -1.20 4.01
N VAL A 166 18.07 -0.75 3.92
CA VAL A 166 17.43 -0.33 2.67
C VAL A 166 17.38 1.19 2.64
N LYS A 167 17.89 1.79 1.56
CA LYS A 167 17.91 3.24 1.38
C LYS A 167 16.70 3.69 0.56
N PHE A 168 16.04 4.74 1.02
CA PHE A 168 14.99 5.42 0.26
C PHE A 168 15.38 6.88 0.03
N SER A 169 15.06 7.40 -1.15
CA SER A 169 15.32 8.80 -1.49
C SER A 169 14.20 9.70 -0.98
N ILE A 170 14.59 10.89 -0.53
CA ILE A 170 13.68 11.97 -0.14
C ILE A 170 13.96 13.14 -1.09
N GLN A 171 12.90 13.73 -1.63
CA GLN A 171 12.95 14.92 -2.46
C GLN A 171 11.82 15.86 -2.04
N ASP A 172 12.14 17.12 -1.76
CA ASP A 172 11.15 18.15 -1.39
C ASP A 172 10.21 17.70 -0.26
N ASN A 173 10.78 17.08 0.79
CA ASN A 173 10.07 16.48 1.92
C ASN A 173 9.14 15.30 1.58
N HIS A 174 9.26 14.73 0.39
CA HIS A 174 8.51 13.54 -0.03
C HIS A 174 9.44 12.32 -0.16
N LEU A 175 9.00 11.20 0.38
CA LEU A 175 9.64 9.90 0.19
C LEU A 175 9.30 9.38 -1.22
N LYS A 176 10.31 9.00 -2.01
CA LYS A 176 10.12 8.26 -3.26
C LYS A 176 10.00 6.76 -2.96
N PHE A 177 8.99 6.10 -3.52
CA PHE A 177 8.75 4.67 -3.31
C PHE A 177 8.15 3.97 -4.54
N ASN A 178 8.27 2.63 -4.53
CA ASN A 178 7.66 1.73 -5.50
C ASN A 178 6.84 0.68 -4.74
N LEU A 179 5.73 0.25 -5.33
CA LEU A 179 4.84 -0.76 -4.80
C LEU A 179 5.16 -2.12 -5.41
N LYS A 180 5.00 -3.17 -4.61
CA LYS A 180 5.02 -4.56 -5.08
C LYS A 180 3.62 -4.89 -5.59
N ASP A 181 3.50 -5.22 -6.88
CA ASP A 181 2.30 -5.71 -7.59
C ASP A 181 1.03 -4.83 -7.57
N ILE A 182 0.94 -3.84 -6.69
CA ILE A 182 -0.16 -2.87 -6.61
C ILE A 182 0.04 -1.73 -7.61
N GLU A 183 -1.00 -1.41 -8.37
CA GLU A 183 -1.03 -0.31 -9.31
C GLU A 183 -2.16 0.66 -8.96
N PHE A 184 -1.82 1.91 -8.67
CA PHE A 184 -2.83 2.97 -8.64
C PHE A 184 -2.89 3.64 -10.00
N LYS A 185 -4.07 3.67 -10.60
CA LYS A 185 -4.29 4.27 -11.93
C LYS A 185 -3.30 3.74 -13.00
N GLY A 186 -2.89 2.47 -12.87
CA GLY A 186 -1.95 1.81 -13.79
C GLY A 186 -0.46 2.01 -13.47
N PHE A 187 -0.10 2.66 -12.35
CA PHE A 187 1.30 2.87 -11.98
C PHE A 187 1.67 2.24 -10.64
N SER A 188 2.78 1.51 -10.61
CA SER A 188 3.35 0.90 -9.40
C SER A 188 4.66 1.55 -8.93
N LYS A 189 5.34 2.34 -9.77
CA LYS A 189 6.70 2.85 -9.51
C LYS A 189 6.79 4.36 -9.60
N ASP A 190 7.71 5.00 -8.88
CA ASP A 190 7.93 6.46 -8.88
C ASP A 190 6.78 7.25 -8.26
N TRP A 191 6.24 6.74 -7.15
CA TRP A 191 5.31 7.49 -6.31
C TRP A 191 6.07 8.28 -5.24
N TYR A 192 5.48 9.42 -4.84
CA TYR A 192 5.98 10.32 -3.82
C TYR A 192 4.91 10.54 -2.76
N VAL A 193 5.30 10.52 -1.49
CA VAL A 193 4.40 10.75 -0.35
C VAL A 193 5.06 11.65 0.68
N PHE A 194 4.30 12.53 1.33
CA PHE A 194 4.84 13.45 2.31
C PHE A 194 5.39 12.69 3.54
N THR A 195 6.65 12.96 3.88
CA THR A 195 7.41 12.17 4.87
C THR A 195 6.87 12.21 6.30
N GLN A 196 6.03 13.20 6.63
CA GLN A 196 5.37 13.27 7.94
C GLN A 196 4.18 12.32 8.07
N HIS A 197 3.56 11.92 6.95
CA HIS A 197 2.32 11.14 6.94
C HIS A 197 2.53 9.63 6.92
N VAL A 198 3.77 9.18 6.72
CA VAL A 198 4.08 7.76 6.56
C VAL A 198 5.25 7.34 7.42
N GLY A 199 5.27 6.07 7.80
CA GLY A 199 6.47 5.36 8.25
C GLY A 199 6.68 4.07 7.47
N ILE A 200 7.78 3.37 7.75
CA ILE A 200 8.10 2.07 7.14
C ILE A 200 8.28 1.04 8.25
N GLN A 201 7.70 -0.14 8.03
CA GLN A 201 7.84 -1.30 8.92
C GLN A 201 8.18 -2.55 8.12
N ARG A 202 8.64 -3.59 8.82
CA ARG A 202 8.74 -4.94 8.27
C ARG A 202 7.34 -5.52 8.06
N VAL A 203 7.19 -6.37 7.04
CA VAL A 203 6.03 -7.25 6.92
C VAL A 203 6.19 -8.40 7.92
N ASP A 204 5.12 -8.67 8.66
CA ASP A 204 5.07 -9.73 9.67
C ASP A 204 4.93 -11.14 9.04
#